data_AF-F0KLQ0-F1
#
_entry.id   AF-F0KLQ0-F1
#
_cell.length_a   1.000
_cell.length_b   1.000
_cell.length_c   1.000
_cell.angle_alpha   90.00
_cell.angle_beta   90.00
_cell.angle_gamma   90.00
#
_symmetry.space_group_name_H-M   'P 1'
#
loop_
_entity.id
_entity.type
_entity.pdbx_description
1 polymer ?
#
loop_
_entity_poly.entity_id
_entity_poly.type
_entity_poly.pdbx_seq_one_letter_code
_entity_poly.pdbx_strand_id
1 'polypeptide(L)'
;MVEQFQTHETFNLVIAPEATRAKDGSERKPIRTGFWHIAKAANVPIVLMYANARSKQGGILGKIYPTDLQKDLETIKELYAQFGIDVKIN
;
A
#
# COMPACT_ATOMS: atom_id res chain seq x y z
N MET A 1 -11.20 -5.66 11.19
CA MET A 1 -9.76 -5.45 10.89
C MET A 1 -9.11 -4.51 11.89
N VAL A 2 -9.65 -3.31 12.12
CA VAL A 2 -9.13 -2.36 13.13
C VAL A 2 -8.98 -3.00 14.52
N GLU A 3 -9.98 -3.76 14.95
CA GLU A 3 -9.97 -4.49 16.23
C GLU A 3 -8.74 -5.40 16.40
N GLN A 4 -8.26 -6.03 15.32
CA GLN A 4 -7.09 -6.92 15.41
C GLN A 4 -5.81 -6.16 15.80
N PHE A 5 -5.70 -4.88 15.47
CA PHE A 5 -4.60 -4.03 15.93
C PHE A 5 -4.73 -3.63 17.41
N GLN A 6 -5.92 -3.73 17.99
CA GLN A 6 -6.19 -3.36 19.39
C GLN A 6 -6.10 -4.55 20.34
N THR A 7 -6.43 -5.75 19.86
CA THR A 7 -6.51 -6.97 20.68
C THR A 7 -5.21 -7.78 20.72
N HIS A 8 -4.25 -7.49 19.84
CA HIS A 8 -2.98 -8.20 19.76
C HIS A 8 -1.82 -7.26 20.10
N GLU A 9 -0.94 -7.69 21.00
CA GLU A 9 0.29 -6.96 21.34
C GLU A 9 1.19 -6.76 20.11
N THR A 10 1.27 -7.76 19.24
CA THR A 10 2.03 -7.71 17.99
C THR A 10 1.17 -8.18 16.82
N PHE A 11 0.90 -7.29 15.87
CA PHE A 11 0.11 -7.60 14.69
C PHE A 11 0.59 -6.82 13.46
N ASN A 12 0.79 -7.52 12.35
CA ASN A 12 1.16 -6.93 11.06
C ASN A 12 0.19 -7.42 9.99
N LEU A 13 -0.30 -6.49 9.16
CA LEU A 13 -1.21 -6.79 8.06
C LEU A 13 -0.58 -6.41 6.72
N VAL A 14 -0.47 -7.37 5.83
CA VAL A 14 0.00 -7.14 4.45
C VAL A 14 -1.21 -7.13 3.52
N ILE A 15 -1.39 -6.04 2.78
CA ILE A 15 -2.47 -5.87 1.80
C ILE A 15 -1.87 -5.52 0.44
N ALA A 16 -2.32 -6.23 -0.59
CA ALA A 16 -2.11 -5.84 -1.98
C ALA A 16 -3.33 -5.00 -2.43
N PRO A 17 -3.21 -3.66 -2.53
CA PRO A 17 -4.36 -2.77 -2.67
C PRO A 17 -4.98 -2.78 -4.08
N GLU A 18 -4.33 -3.42 -5.05
CA GLU A 18 -4.84 -3.64 -6.42
C GLU A 18 -6.00 -4.65 -6.49
N ALA A 19 -6.26 -5.37 -5.39
CA ALA A 19 -7.24 -6.45 -5.22
C ALA A 19 -7.01 -7.71 -6.07
N THR A 20 -6.78 -7.56 -7.38
CA THR A 20 -6.49 -8.66 -8.30
C THR A 20 -5.27 -8.33 -9.14
N ARG A 21 -4.40 -9.32 -9.34
CA ARG A 21 -3.26 -9.16 -10.27
C ARG A 21 -3.79 -8.84 -11.66
N ALA A 22 -3.31 -7.75 -12.26
CA ALA A 22 -3.59 -7.45 -13.66
C ALA A 22 -3.05 -8.59 -14.54
N LYS A 23 -3.79 -8.95 -15.59
CA LYS A 23 -3.28 -9.85 -16.61
C LYS A 23 -2.18 -9.15 -17.39
N ASP A 24 -1.23 -9.93 -17.92
CA ASP A 24 -0.19 -9.37 -18.78
C ASP A 24 -0.84 -8.64 -19.98
N GLY A 25 -0.31 -7.45 -20.30
CA GLY A 25 -0.87 -6.57 -21.33
C GLY A 25 -2.21 -5.86 -21.00
N SER A 26 -2.79 -6.04 -19.80
CA SER A 26 -4.02 -5.34 -19.40
C SER A 26 -3.75 -4.05 -18.61
N GLU A 27 -4.63 -3.07 -18.75
CA GLU A 27 -4.54 -1.83 -17.98
C GLU A 27 -4.74 -2.10 -16.48
N ARG A 28 -3.88 -1.50 -15.66
CA ARG A 28 -3.98 -1.58 -14.20
C ARG A 28 -5.14 -0.71 -13.71
N LYS A 29 -6.01 -1.30 -12.89
CA LYS A 29 -7.07 -0.55 -12.21
C LYS A 29 -6.47 0.32 -11.09
N PRO A 30 -7.13 1.44 -10.74
CA PRO A 30 -6.77 2.20 -9.55
C PRO A 30 -6.80 1.34 -8.29
N ILE A 31 -5.87 1.62 -7.37
CA ILE A 31 -5.78 0.92 -6.09
C ILE A 31 -6.99 1.25 -5.20
N ARG A 32 -7.41 0.28 -4.39
CA ARG A 32 -8.48 0.48 -3.38
C ARG A 32 -7.91 1.15 -2.14
N THR A 33 -8.69 2.01 -1.49
CA THR A 33 -8.25 2.81 -0.33
C THR A 33 -8.51 2.17 1.04
N GLY A 34 -9.05 0.94 1.08
CA GLY A 34 -9.39 0.27 2.33
C GLY A 34 -8.22 0.13 3.32
N PHE A 35 -7.00 -0.11 2.82
CA PHE A 35 -5.79 -0.16 3.66
C PHE A 35 -5.54 1.16 4.40
N TRP A 36 -5.80 2.30 3.74
CA TRP A 36 -5.62 3.62 4.31
C TRP A 36 -6.62 3.87 5.43
N HIS A 37 -7.89 3.54 5.22
CA HIS A 37 -8.94 3.69 6.24
C HIS A 37 -8.69 2.81 7.46
N ILE A 38 -8.22 1.58 7.26
CA ILE A 38 -7.83 0.68 8.36
C ILE A 38 -6.69 1.29 9.16
N ALA A 39 -5.62 1.74 8.49
CA ALA A 39 -4.45 2.31 9.15
C ALA A 39 -4.78 3.60 9.92
N LYS A 40 -5.59 4.49 9.31
CA LYS A 40 -6.06 5.74 9.96
C LYS A 40 -6.87 5.44 11.21
N ALA A 41 -7.83 4.52 11.13
CA ALA A 41 -8.70 4.17 12.26
C ALA A 41 -7.97 3.42 13.38
N ALA A 42 -6.97 2.61 13.03
CA ALA A 42 -6.13 1.89 14.00
C ALA A 42 -4.97 2.73 14.55
N ASN A 43 -4.75 3.95 14.05
CA ASN A 43 -3.62 4.82 14.38
C ASN A 43 -2.24 4.13 14.21
N VAL A 44 -2.08 3.41 13.10
CA VAL A 44 -0.85 2.68 12.74
C VAL A 44 -0.25 3.20 11.44
N PRO A 45 1.07 3.07 11.22
CA PRO A 45 1.68 3.46 9.95
C PRO A 45 1.32 2.47 8.84
N ILE A 46 1.34 2.95 7.60
CA ILE A 46 1.38 2.13 6.40
C ILE A 46 2.84 2.02 5.98
N VAL A 47 3.36 0.80 5.88
CA VAL A 47 4.69 0.53 5.33
C VAL A 47 4.54 0.18 3.86
N LEU A 48 5.23 0.91 2.99
CA LEU A 48 5.21 0.68 1.55
C LEU A 48 6.30 -0.32 1.21
N MET A 49 5.92 -1.43 0.60
CA MET A 49 6.84 -2.51 0.22
C MET A 49 6.70 -2.83 -1.26
N TYR A 50 7.79 -3.32 -1.85
CA TYR A 50 7.77 -3.87 -3.20
C TYR A 50 8.39 -5.25 -3.24
N ALA A 51 7.98 -6.04 -4.23
CA ALA A 51 8.59 -7.31 -4.58
C ALA A 51 8.84 -7.33 -6.09
N ASN A 52 10.08 -7.49 -6.49
CA ASN A 52 10.50 -7.61 -7.88
C ASN A 52 10.64 -9.09 -8.23
N ALA A 53 9.75 -9.60 -9.08
CA ALA A 53 9.75 -11.01 -9.48
C ALA A 53 10.96 -11.39 -10.34
N ARG A 54 11.54 -10.46 -11.11
CA ARG A 54 12.68 -10.71 -11.99
C ARG A 54 13.97 -10.86 -11.19
N SER A 55 14.25 -9.92 -10.28
CA SER A 55 15.45 -9.99 -9.43
C SER A 55 15.26 -10.86 -8.19
N LYS A 56 14.02 -11.28 -7.88
CA LYS A 56 13.63 -11.98 -6.64
C LYS A 56 14.01 -11.20 -5.37
N GLN A 57 14.05 -9.88 -5.47
CA GLN A 57 14.33 -8.99 -4.36
C GLN A 57 13.07 -8.24 -3.96
N GLY A 58 12.95 -7.94 -2.68
CA GLY A 58 11.94 -7.02 -2.18
C GLY A 58 12.60 -5.97 -1.30
N GLY A 59 11.81 -4.97 -0.91
CA GLY A 59 12.29 -3.92 -0.03
C GLY A 59 11.17 -3.07 0.51
N ILE A 60 11.54 -2.20 1.44
CA ILE A 60 10.69 -1.16 2.01
C ILE A 60 11.03 0.15 1.30
N LEU A 61 10.01 0.84 0.80
CA LEU A 61 10.13 2.14 0.13
C LEU A 61 10.00 3.29 1.12
N GLY A 62 9.23 3.09 2.19
CA GLY A 62 9.01 4.11 3.20
C GLY A 62 7.86 3.73 4.13
N LYS A 63 7.53 4.67 5.01
CA LYS A 63 6.35 4.58 5.87
C LYS A 63 5.61 5.91 5.84
N ILE A 64 4.29 5.85 5.90
CA ILE A 64 3.42 7.01 6.03
C ILE A 64 2.49 6.81 7.22
N TYR A 65 2.21 7.88 7.94
CA TYR A 65 1.10 7.90 8.88
C TYR A 65 -0.08 8.58 8.19
N PRO A 66 -1.25 7.94 8.10
CA PRO A 66 -2.40 8.50 7.40
C PRO A 66 -2.79 9.89 7.93
N THR A 67 -2.77 10.90 7.06
CA THR A 67 -3.15 12.29 7.39
C THR A 67 -4.36 12.72 6.57
N ASP A 68 -4.17 12.90 5.26
CA ASP A 68 -5.15 13.28 4.25
C ASP A 68 -5.11 12.28 3.10
N LEU A 69 -6.26 11.69 2.76
CA LEU A 69 -6.31 10.56 1.84
C LEU A 69 -5.70 10.90 0.48
N GLN A 70 -6.05 12.05 -0.11
CA GLN A 70 -5.60 12.38 -1.46
C GLN A 70 -4.08 12.64 -1.49
N LYS A 71 -3.58 13.45 -0.55
CA LYS A 71 -2.14 13.75 -0.46
C LYS A 71 -1.31 12.50 -0.15
N ASP A 72 -1.82 11.63 0.71
CA ASP A 72 -1.14 10.38 1.04
C ASP A 72 -1.09 9.44 -0.17
N LEU A 73 -2.18 9.36 -0.96
CA LEU A 73 -2.21 8.56 -2.20
C LEU A 73 -1.25 9.11 -3.26
N GLU A 74 -1.15 10.43 -3.41
CA GLU A 74 -0.17 11.08 -4.28
C GLU A 74 1.26 10.76 -3.84
N THR A 75 1.54 10.88 -2.55
CA THR A 75 2.85 10.52 -1.97
C THR A 75 3.19 9.05 -2.21
N ILE A 76 2.24 8.14 -2.02
CA ILE A 76 2.42 6.71 -2.31
C ILE A 76 2.78 6.50 -3.78
N LYS A 77 2.03 7.12 -4.69
CA LYS A 77 2.27 7.03 -6.13
C LYS A 77 3.66 7.52 -6.50
N GLU A 78 4.09 8.67 -5.96
CA GLU A 78 5.43 9.22 -6.20
C GLU A 78 6.54 8.29 -5.69
N LEU A 79 6.40 7.73 -4.49
CA LEU A 79 7.39 6.82 -3.91
C LEU A 79 7.54 5.54 -4.74
N TYR A 80 6.44 4.96 -5.22
CA TYR A 80 6.52 3.78 -6.12
C TYR A 80 7.07 4.15 -7.50
N ALA A 81 6.76 5.33 -8.04
CA ALA A 81 7.27 5.79 -9.33
C ALA A 81 8.79 5.93 -9.35
N GLN A 82 9.42 6.33 -8.23
CA GLN A 82 10.89 6.37 -8.10
C GLN A 82 11.55 4.99 -8.29
N PHE A 83 10.80 3.90 -8.10
CA PHE A 83 11.24 2.53 -8.31
C PHE A 83 10.71 1.93 -9.62
N GLY A 84 10.20 2.76 -10.53
CA GLY A 84 9.66 2.33 -11.82
C GLY A 84 8.31 1.61 -11.73
N ILE A 85 7.60 1.76 -10.62
CA ILE A 85 6.30 1.12 -10.38
C ILE A 85 5.20 2.18 -10.53
N ASP A 86 4.45 2.11 -11.62
CA ASP A 86 3.30 2.99 -11.84
C ASP A 86 2.07 2.50 -11.06
N VAL A 87 1.69 3.26 -10.05
CA VAL A 87 0.48 3.06 -9.24
C VAL A 87 -0.62 3.99 -9.74
N LYS A 88 -1.75 3.40 -10.13
CA LYS A 88 -2.94 4.15 -10.49
C LYS A 88 -3.74 4.51 -9.23
N ILE A 89 -4.04 5.79 -9.09
CA ILE A 89 -4.96 6.36 -8.10
C ILE A 89 -6.11 7.00 -8.88
N ASN A 90 -7.30 7.08 -8.28
CA ASN A 90 -8.47 7.71 -8.92
C ASN A 90 -8.27 9.21 -9.12
#